data_AF-A0A8B6GTK8-F1
#
_entry.id   AF-A0A8B6GTK8-F1
#
_cell.length_a   1.000
_cell.length_b   1.000
_cell.length_c   1.000
_cell.angle_alpha   90.00
_cell.angle_beta   90.00
_cell.angle_gamma   90.00
#
_symmetry.space_group_name_H-M   'P 1'
#
loop_
_entity.id
_entity.type
_entity.pdbx_description
1 polymer ?
#
loop_
_entity_poly.entity_id
_entity_poly.type
_entity_poly.pdbx_seq_one_letter_code
_entity_poly.pdbx_strand_id
1 'polypeptide(L)'
;MQILFFVIFTYRRLAYHDNRYTKLTPDTYKAWEAVEKEAGLQLVYNTGGVQFTRKDEMTHVIDAYAKAMAENNISFERLKGSQLRAKFPQFEIDDTYDTIYQPIAGLVDAALANSVHVQLARANGASILEHCPVQKIEKLPNGRVLVHTPKGVFQCRRLIVTAGAWINHVLGSIGVHIPVYVTQEQVTYFATPNVKDFTKAKYPIWIYHSPKYDFYGMPMHGNSGSKIGIDAGGPVVSVDTRNYEPDKTREQAFASLLGKILSEMAIDGKTKYDISKFNIDREAITNPDWTPTLYMGTGGKVPTKKSSTSKL
;
A
#
# COMPACT_ATOMS: atom_id res chain seq x y z
N MET A 1 -31.76 -7.78 -13.91
CA MET A 1 -30.30 -7.87 -14.04
C MET A 1 -29.70 -6.60 -13.45
N GLN A 2 -29.16 -6.69 -12.23
CA GLN A 2 -28.32 -5.64 -11.63
C GLN A 2 -26.88 -6.02 -11.96
N ILE A 3 -26.10 -5.10 -12.51
CA ILE A 3 -24.69 -5.29 -12.83
C ILE A 3 -23.92 -4.59 -11.71
N LEU A 4 -23.05 -5.31 -10.99
CA LEU A 4 -22.18 -4.77 -9.95
C LEU A 4 -20.73 -5.00 -10.37
N PHE A 5 -19.87 -3.98 -10.22
CA PHE A 5 -18.41 -4.11 -10.24
C PHE A 5 -17.83 -3.35 -9.04
N PHE A 6 -16.82 -3.94 -8.40
CA PHE A 6 -16.11 -3.39 -7.25
C PHE A 6 -14.75 -2.82 -7.68
N VAL A 7 -14.35 -1.69 -7.11
CA VAL A 7 -12.95 -1.25 -7.08
C VAL A 7 -12.39 -1.69 -5.74
N ILE A 8 -11.47 -2.64 -5.75
CA ILE A 8 -10.83 -3.18 -4.54
C ILE A 8 -9.48 -2.49 -4.36
N PHE A 9 -9.35 -1.69 -3.30
CA PHE A 9 -8.06 -1.17 -2.86
C PHE A 9 -7.26 -2.29 -2.16
N THR A 10 -5.94 -2.33 -2.39
CA THR A 10 -5.03 -3.32 -1.79
C THR A 10 -4.81 -3.16 -0.29
N TYR A 11 -5.27 -2.06 0.31
CA TYR A 11 -5.12 -1.77 1.73
C TYR A 11 -6.47 -1.86 2.45
N ARG A 12 -6.50 -2.59 3.57
CA ARG A 12 -7.59 -2.55 4.55
C ARG A 12 -7.10 -1.80 5.78
N ARG A 13 -7.53 -0.55 5.93
CA ARG A 13 -7.18 0.31 7.06
C ARG A 13 -8.43 1.01 7.59
N LEU A 14 -8.48 1.21 8.90
CA LEU A 14 -9.47 2.08 9.52
C LEU A 14 -8.97 3.54 9.62
N ALA A 15 -7.67 3.74 9.41
CA ALA A 15 -7.04 5.05 9.53
C ALA A 15 -7.25 5.90 8.27
N TYR A 16 -8.03 6.98 8.40
CA TYR A 16 -8.12 8.10 7.46
C TYR A 16 -7.96 9.42 8.24
N HIS A 17 -7.41 10.45 7.60
CA HIS A 17 -7.27 11.78 8.21
C HIS A 17 -8.60 12.55 8.26
N ASP A 18 -9.60 12.13 7.47
CA ASP A 18 -10.93 12.72 7.41
C ASP A 18 -11.96 11.77 8.06
N ASN A 19 -12.71 12.31 9.02
CA ASN A 19 -13.72 11.59 9.78
C ASN A 19 -14.83 11.00 8.87
N ARG A 20 -15.18 11.67 7.76
CA ARG A 20 -16.21 11.19 6.82
C ARG A 20 -15.86 9.83 6.25
N TYR A 21 -14.59 9.62 5.90
CA TYR A 21 -14.10 8.33 5.42
C TYR A 21 -13.93 7.33 6.56
N THR A 22 -13.39 7.79 7.69
CA THR A 22 -13.15 6.95 8.87
C THR A 22 -14.43 6.23 9.31
N LYS A 23 -15.59 6.92 9.29
CA LYS A 23 -16.92 6.34 9.62
C LYS A 23 -17.34 5.18 8.73
N LEU A 24 -16.89 5.13 7.49
CA LEU A 24 -17.25 4.06 6.54
C LEU A 24 -16.38 2.81 6.72
N THR A 25 -15.23 2.95 7.38
CA THR A 25 -14.23 1.88 7.43
C THR A 25 -14.68 0.64 8.23
N PRO A 26 -15.44 0.72 9.35
CA PRO A 26 -15.82 -0.49 10.08
C PRO A 26 -16.71 -1.44 9.27
N ASP A 27 -17.57 -0.91 8.39
CA ASP A 27 -18.45 -1.76 7.58
C ASP A 27 -17.68 -2.50 6.48
N THR A 28 -16.55 -1.96 6.02
CA THR A 28 -15.67 -2.71 5.12
C THR A 28 -15.08 -3.95 5.79
N TYR A 29 -14.88 -3.94 7.11
CA TYR A 29 -14.36 -5.10 7.84
C TYR A 29 -15.38 -6.24 7.85
N LYS A 30 -16.63 -5.92 8.14
CA LYS A 30 -17.75 -6.87 8.09
C LYS A 30 -18.00 -7.41 6.68
N ALA A 31 -17.88 -6.55 5.66
CA ALA A 31 -18.05 -6.95 4.26
C ALA A 31 -16.98 -7.96 3.83
N TRP A 32 -15.72 -7.74 4.21
CA TRP A 32 -14.66 -8.72 3.93
C TRP A 32 -14.86 -10.05 4.64
N GLU A 33 -15.22 -10.01 5.92
CA GLU A 33 -15.53 -11.22 6.69
C GLU A 33 -16.67 -12.03 6.06
N ALA A 34 -17.70 -11.36 5.55
CA ALA A 34 -18.80 -12.03 4.84
C ALA A 34 -18.31 -12.73 3.56
N VAL A 35 -17.47 -12.07 2.76
CA VAL A 35 -16.92 -12.65 1.52
C VAL A 35 -15.99 -13.82 1.82
N GLU A 36 -15.07 -13.69 2.78
CA GLU A 36 -14.17 -14.79 3.18
C GLU A 36 -14.96 -15.98 3.73
N LYS A 37 -16.03 -15.73 4.51
CA LYS A 37 -16.92 -16.77 5.03
C LYS A 37 -17.68 -17.50 3.92
N GLU A 38 -18.24 -16.76 2.95
CA GLU A 38 -18.97 -17.36 1.83
C GLU A 38 -18.04 -18.12 0.88
N ALA A 39 -16.86 -17.56 0.60
CA ALA A 39 -15.89 -18.18 -0.30
C ALA A 39 -15.08 -19.32 0.33
N GLY A 40 -14.95 -19.34 1.66
CA GLY A 40 -14.04 -20.26 2.36
C GLY A 40 -12.56 -19.99 2.08
N LEU A 41 -12.20 -18.78 1.66
CA LEU A 41 -10.85 -18.38 1.26
C LEU A 41 -10.40 -17.16 2.07
N GLN A 42 -9.12 -17.16 2.47
CA GLN A 42 -8.50 -15.98 3.06
C GLN A 42 -8.11 -14.98 1.97
N LEU A 43 -8.66 -13.78 2.05
CA LEU A 43 -8.44 -12.64 1.16
C LEU A 43 -7.73 -11.50 1.89
N VAL A 44 -7.93 -11.38 3.20
CA VAL A 44 -7.43 -10.30 4.04
C VAL A 44 -6.32 -10.79 4.96
N TYR A 45 -5.28 -9.98 5.10
CA TYR A 45 -4.12 -10.26 5.94
C TYR A 45 -3.87 -9.08 6.87
N ASN A 46 -4.02 -9.29 8.17
CA ASN A 46 -3.70 -8.29 9.19
C ASN A 46 -2.19 -8.25 9.41
N THR A 47 -1.50 -7.36 8.71
CA THR A 47 -0.04 -7.18 8.82
C THR A 47 0.34 -6.16 9.89
N GLY A 48 -0.65 -5.45 10.43
CA GLY A 48 -0.46 -4.15 11.05
C GLY A 48 -0.24 -3.06 10.01
N GLY A 49 -0.54 -1.82 10.38
CA GLY A 49 -0.35 -0.65 9.54
C GLY A 49 0.31 0.50 10.28
N VAL A 50 1.26 1.15 9.62
CA VAL A 50 2.04 2.26 10.18
C VAL A 50 1.80 3.53 9.37
N GLN A 51 1.53 4.62 10.06
CA GLN A 51 1.53 5.99 9.53
C GLN A 51 2.66 6.74 10.20
N PHE A 52 3.56 7.38 9.45
CA PHE A 52 4.67 8.10 10.07
C PHE A 52 5.19 9.29 9.25
N THR A 53 5.85 10.21 9.94
CA THR A 53 6.47 11.44 9.39
C THR A 53 7.64 11.87 10.27
N ARG A 54 8.54 12.72 9.78
CA ARG A 54 9.40 13.50 10.71
C ARG A 54 8.54 14.51 11.48
N LYS A 55 8.91 14.76 12.74
CA LYS A 55 8.17 15.64 13.65
C LYS A 55 8.12 17.10 13.20
N ASP A 56 9.15 17.56 12.52
CA ASP A 56 9.29 18.91 11.96
C ASP A 56 8.63 19.07 10.58
N GLU A 57 8.09 18.00 10.00
CA GLU A 57 7.42 18.01 8.71
C GLU A 57 5.89 17.93 8.87
N MET A 58 5.31 16.72 8.83
CA MET A 58 3.87 16.50 8.65
C MET A 58 3.14 16.01 9.91
N THR A 59 3.61 16.33 11.12
CA THR A 59 2.98 15.90 12.39
C THR A 59 1.47 16.17 12.45
N HIS A 60 1.03 17.31 11.91
CA HIS A 60 -0.39 17.68 11.85
C HIS A 60 -1.25 16.64 11.09
N VAL A 61 -0.68 15.93 10.12
CA VAL A 61 -1.36 14.83 9.40
C VAL A 61 -1.56 13.66 10.34
N ILE A 62 -0.54 13.25 11.08
CA ILE A 62 -0.61 12.16 12.07
C ILE A 62 -1.64 12.49 13.15
N ASP A 63 -1.66 13.74 13.65
CA ASP A 63 -2.66 14.20 14.61
C ASP A 63 -4.09 14.12 14.04
N ALA A 64 -4.29 14.43 12.75
CA ALA A 64 -5.59 14.29 12.10
C ALA A 64 -6.05 12.82 12.04
N TYR A 65 -5.15 11.88 11.71
CA TYR A 65 -5.44 10.44 11.78
C TYR A 65 -5.80 9.99 13.20
N ALA A 66 -5.02 10.38 14.21
CA ALA A 66 -5.29 10.06 15.61
C ALA A 66 -6.66 10.58 16.06
N LYS A 67 -6.95 11.85 15.75
CA LYS A 67 -8.22 12.50 16.08
C LYS A 67 -9.39 11.77 15.44
N ALA A 68 -9.34 11.53 14.13
CA ALA A 68 -10.42 10.87 13.40
C ALA A 68 -10.68 9.45 13.92
N MET A 69 -9.63 8.69 14.25
CA MET A 69 -9.79 7.36 14.85
C MET A 69 -10.37 7.42 16.26
N ALA A 70 -9.89 8.35 17.11
CA ALA A 70 -10.41 8.54 18.46
C ALA A 70 -11.91 8.91 18.46
N GLU A 71 -12.34 9.81 17.57
CA GLU A 71 -13.74 10.19 17.39
C GLU A 71 -14.65 9.01 16.98
N ASN A 72 -14.09 7.97 16.38
CA ASN A 72 -14.82 6.78 15.94
C ASN A 72 -14.58 5.56 16.84
N ASN A 73 -13.95 5.73 18.00
CA ASN A 73 -13.60 4.64 18.93
C ASN A 73 -12.74 3.54 18.29
N ILE A 74 -11.85 3.93 17.37
CA ILE A 74 -10.93 3.02 16.67
C ILE A 74 -9.61 2.99 17.43
N SER A 75 -9.18 1.82 17.88
CA SER A 75 -7.93 1.66 18.62
C SER A 75 -6.70 1.86 17.74
N PHE A 76 -5.72 2.57 18.28
CA PHE A 76 -4.40 2.78 17.69
C PHE A 76 -3.35 2.99 18.79
N GLU A 77 -2.08 2.79 18.45
CA GLU A 77 -0.93 3.05 19.30
C GLU A 77 -0.11 4.20 18.70
N ARG A 78 0.23 5.24 19.45
CA ARG A 78 1.22 6.24 19.02
C ARG A 78 2.58 5.79 19.55
N LEU A 79 3.46 5.34 18.65
CA LEU A 79 4.77 4.79 19.03
C LEU A 79 5.86 5.85 18.82
N LYS A 80 6.87 5.85 19.67
CA LYS A 80 8.14 6.51 19.35
C LYS A 80 8.85 5.74 18.23
N GLY A 81 9.66 6.41 17.42
CA GLY A 81 10.38 5.74 16.33
C GLY A 81 11.29 4.61 16.81
N SER A 82 11.94 4.75 17.97
CA SER A 82 12.69 3.66 18.61
C SER A 82 11.83 2.44 18.94
N GLN A 83 10.59 2.64 19.41
CA GLN A 83 9.64 1.56 19.70
C GLN A 83 9.16 0.87 18.41
N LEU A 84 8.89 1.66 17.36
CA LEU A 84 8.54 1.10 16.05
C LEU A 84 9.69 0.25 15.50
N ARG A 85 10.93 0.75 15.53
CA ARG A 85 12.13 0.01 15.09
C ARG A 85 12.31 -1.29 15.87
N ALA A 86 12.06 -1.29 17.18
CA ALA A 86 12.12 -2.51 17.99
C ALA A 86 11.06 -3.54 17.56
N LYS A 87 9.86 -3.09 17.17
CA LYS A 87 8.76 -3.94 16.69
C LYS A 87 8.98 -4.43 15.25
N PHE A 88 9.50 -3.56 14.40
CA PHE A 88 9.74 -3.77 12.98
C PHE A 88 11.17 -3.32 12.63
N PRO A 89 12.17 -4.21 12.78
CA PRO A 89 13.59 -3.87 12.59
C PRO A 89 13.98 -3.41 11.18
N GLN A 90 13.07 -3.53 10.21
CA GLN A 90 13.24 -3.08 8.83
C GLN A 90 13.15 -1.54 8.71
N PHE A 91 12.61 -0.84 9.71
CA PHE A 91 12.55 0.62 9.71
C PHE A 91 13.80 1.22 10.36
N GLU A 92 14.50 2.09 9.64
CA GLU A 92 15.62 2.86 10.16
C GLU A 92 15.19 4.25 10.65
N ILE A 93 14.22 4.32 11.57
CA ILE A 93 13.71 5.57 12.15
C ILE A 93 14.05 5.73 13.63
N ASP A 94 14.15 6.96 14.13
CA ASP A 94 14.44 7.30 15.52
C ASP A 94 13.33 8.17 16.14
N ASP A 95 13.53 8.68 17.35
CA ASP A 95 12.52 9.45 18.07
C ASP A 95 12.27 10.87 17.48
N THR A 96 12.94 11.24 16.39
CA THR A 96 12.59 12.43 15.59
C THR A 96 11.37 12.18 14.70
N TYR A 97 10.88 10.95 14.61
CA TYR A 97 9.68 10.58 13.88
C TYR A 97 8.46 10.54 14.80
N ASP A 98 7.33 10.93 14.24
CA ASP A 98 6.02 10.74 14.83
C ASP A 98 5.29 9.61 14.10
N THR A 99 4.72 8.67 14.87
CA THR A 99 4.21 7.42 14.31
C THR A 99 2.92 6.97 14.97
N ILE A 100 2.00 6.46 14.16
CA ILE A 100 0.79 5.76 14.58
C ILE A 100 0.83 4.35 14.02
N TYR A 101 0.52 3.38 14.87
CA TYR A 101 0.42 1.98 14.54
C TYR A 101 -1.00 1.46 14.80
N GLN A 102 -1.53 0.71 13.84
CA GLN A 102 -2.81 0.02 13.94
C GLN A 102 -2.60 -1.49 13.74
N PRO A 103 -2.78 -2.33 14.78
CA PRO A 103 -2.55 -3.78 14.68
C PRO A 103 -3.46 -4.49 13.66
N ILE A 104 -4.71 -4.05 13.55
CA ILE A 104 -5.73 -4.71 12.72
C ILE A 104 -5.73 -4.24 11.26
N ALA A 105 -4.89 -3.26 10.92
CA ALA A 105 -4.71 -2.83 9.54
C ALA A 105 -3.91 -3.89 8.76
N GLY A 106 -4.04 -3.84 7.44
CA GLY A 106 -3.40 -4.85 6.61
C GLY A 106 -3.68 -4.69 5.13
N LEU A 107 -3.48 -5.78 4.40
CA LEU A 107 -3.65 -5.81 2.96
C LEU A 107 -4.73 -6.79 2.55
N VAL A 108 -5.30 -6.53 1.37
CA VAL A 108 -6.22 -7.42 0.67
C VAL A 108 -5.52 -7.91 -0.59
N ASP A 109 -5.59 -9.22 -0.85
CA ASP A 109 -5.22 -9.75 -2.15
C ASP A 109 -6.26 -9.32 -3.19
N ALA A 110 -6.02 -8.16 -3.83
CA ALA A 110 -7.02 -7.55 -4.70
C ALA A 110 -7.32 -8.39 -5.95
N ALA A 111 -6.33 -9.10 -6.49
CA ALA A 111 -6.52 -9.95 -7.67
C ALA A 111 -7.37 -11.16 -7.32
N LEU A 112 -7.03 -11.86 -6.23
CA LEU A 112 -7.81 -12.99 -5.74
C LEU A 112 -9.21 -12.55 -5.30
N ALA A 113 -9.32 -11.45 -4.56
CA ALA A 113 -10.61 -10.91 -4.11
C ALA A 113 -11.53 -10.58 -5.29
N ASN A 114 -11.03 -9.94 -6.35
CA ASN A 114 -11.82 -9.67 -7.55
C ASN A 114 -12.31 -10.98 -8.21
N SER A 115 -11.41 -11.95 -8.36
CA SER A 115 -11.75 -13.26 -8.91
C SER A 115 -12.84 -13.96 -8.08
N VAL A 116 -12.70 -13.96 -6.75
CA VAL A 116 -13.68 -14.53 -5.83
C VAL A 116 -15.04 -13.82 -5.94
N HIS A 117 -15.08 -12.49 -5.96
CA HIS A 117 -16.35 -11.76 -6.13
C HIS A 117 -17.06 -12.12 -7.44
N VAL A 118 -16.31 -12.24 -8.55
CA VAL A 118 -16.84 -12.67 -9.85
C VAL A 118 -17.45 -14.07 -9.76
N GLN A 119 -16.77 -15.00 -9.08
CA GLN A 119 -17.24 -16.38 -8.93
C GLN A 119 -18.46 -16.47 -8.01
N LEU A 120 -18.48 -15.76 -6.88
CA LEU A 120 -19.63 -15.68 -5.99
C LEU A 120 -20.83 -15.05 -6.69
N ALA A 121 -20.63 -13.98 -7.47
CA ALA A 121 -21.69 -13.37 -8.25
C ALA A 121 -22.28 -14.35 -9.28
N ARG A 122 -21.44 -15.11 -10.01
CA ARG A 122 -21.90 -16.16 -10.93
C ARG A 122 -22.68 -17.26 -10.21
N ALA A 123 -22.18 -17.72 -9.06
CA ALA A 123 -22.87 -18.73 -8.24
C ALA A 123 -24.25 -18.26 -7.77
N ASN A 124 -24.40 -16.96 -7.53
CA ASN A 124 -25.67 -16.31 -7.19
C ASN A 124 -26.51 -15.88 -8.42
N GLY A 125 -26.19 -16.39 -9.62
CA GLY A 125 -26.99 -16.22 -10.84
C GLY A 125 -26.70 -14.97 -11.65
N ALA A 126 -25.60 -14.24 -11.38
CA ALA A 126 -25.18 -13.12 -12.21
C ALA A 126 -24.51 -13.58 -13.51
N SER A 127 -24.88 -12.96 -14.63
CA SER A 127 -24.18 -13.11 -15.91
C SER A 127 -23.06 -12.07 -16.01
N ILE A 128 -21.84 -12.52 -16.25
CA ILE A 128 -20.65 -11.66 -16.38
C ILE A 128 -20.12 -11.76 -17.81
N LEU A 129 -20.17 -10.62 -18.52
CA LEU A 129 -19.71 -10.50 -19.90
C LEU A 129 -18.37 -9.76 -19.93
N GLU A 130 -17.29 -10.51 -20.02
CA GLU A 130 -15.93 -9.98 -20.17
C GLU A 130 -15.69 -9.54 -21.62
N HIS A 131 -14.70 -8.66 -21.82
CA HIS A 131 -14.37 -8.07 -23.13
C HIS A 131 -15.61 -7.49 -23.85
N CYS A 132 -16.48 -6.83 -23.10
CA CYS A 132 -17.75 -6.29 -23.58
C CYS A 132 -17.90 -4.81 -23.17
N PRO A 133 -17.10 -3.90 -23.76
CA PRO A 133 -17.13 -2.50 -23.40
C PRO A 133 -18.49 -1.87 -23.72
N VAL A 134 -18.98 -1.03 -22.81
CA VAL A 134 -20.16 -0.19 -23.05
C VAL A 134 -19.80 0.94 -24.01
N GLN A 135 -20.52 1.03 -25.12
CA GLN A 135 -20.30 2.04 -26.16
C GLN A 135 -21.26 3.23 -26.02
N LYS A 136 -22.50 2.96 -25.60
CA LYS A 136 -23.55 3.97 -25.45
C LYS A 136 -24.56 3.54 -24.40
N ILE A 137 -25.03 4.49 -23.59
CA ILE A 137 -26.19 4.36 -22.73
C ILE A 137 -27.30 5.23 -23.31
N GLU A 138 -28.52 4.68 -23.34
CA GLU A 138 -29.71 5.39 -23.79
C GLU A 138 -30.83 5.24 -22.76
N LYS A 139 -31.46 6.36 -22.40
CA LYS A 139 -32.63 6.38 -21.51
C LYS A 139 -33.89 6.42 -22.36
N LEU A 140 -34.76 5.42 -22.20
CA LEU A 140 -36.02 5.36 -22.91
C LEU A 140 -37.12 6.15 -22.18
N PRO A 141 -38.14 6.68 -22.89
CA PRO A 141 -39.25 7.41 -22.28
C PRO A 141 -40.04 6.62 -21.23
N ASN A 142 -40.04 5.28 -21.33
CA ASN A 142 -40.69 4.39 -20.36
C ASN A 142 -39.85 4.11 -19.09
N GLY A 143 -38.74 4.83 -18.90
CA GLY A 143 -37.84 4.70 -17.75
C GLY A 143 -36.91 3.48 -17.80
N ARG A 144 -36.89 2.71 -18.90
CA ARG A 144 -35.89 1.67 -19.14
C ARG A 144 -34.57 2.27 -19.64
N VAL A 145 -33.49 1.52 -19.51
CA VAL A 145 -32.17 1.90 -20.01
C VAL A 145 -31.71 0.85 -21.01
N LEU A 146 -31.21 1.31 -22.16
CA LEU A 146 -30.51 0.47 -23.14
C LEU A 146 -29.00 0.69 -23.01
N VAL A 147 -28.26 -0.41 -23.08
CA VAL A 147 -26.80 -0.44 -23.03
C VAL A 147 -26.31 -1.08 -24.32
N HIS A 148 -25.64 -0.30 -25.16
CA HIS A 148 -25.10 -0.75 -26.44
C HIS A 148 -23.68 -1.25 -26.25
N THR A 149 -23.40 -2.43 -26.80
CA THR A 149 -22.10 -3.10 -26.74
C THR A 149 -21.81 -3.83 -28.05
N PRO A 150 -20.56 -4.25 -28.31
CA PRO A 150 -20.24 -5.11 -29.45
C PRO A 150 -20.97 -6.47 -29.45
N LYS A 151 -21.43 -6.94 -28.27
CA LYS A 151 -22.14 -8.22 -28.12
C LYS A 151 -23.66 -8.08 -28.20
N GLY A 152 -24.17 -6.88 -28.50
CA GLY A 152 -25.59 -6.59 -28.63
C GLY A 152 -26.07 -5.47 -27.71
N VAL A 153 -27.39 -5.24 -27.73
CA VAL A 153 -28.06 -4.22 -26.92
C VAL A 153 -28.78 -4.89 -25.75
N PHE A 154 -28.45 -4.47 -24.53
CA PHE A 154 -29.07 -4.98 -23.31
C PHE A 154 -30.04 -3.97 -22.74
N GLN A 155 -31.25 -4.41 -22.38
CA GLN A 155 -32.24 -3.58 -21.71
C GLN A 155 -32.29 -3.88 -20.21
N CYS A 156 -32.26 -2.85 -19.38
CA CYS A 156 -32.40 -2.99 -17.93
C CYS A 156 -33.37 -1.97 -17.32
N ARG A 157 -33.83 -2.25 -16.10
CA ARG A 157 -34.65 -1.32 -15.30
C ARG A 157 -33.80 -0.32 -14.52
N ARG A 158 -32.59 -0.73 -14.16
CA ARG A 158 -31.63 0.03 -13.35
C ARG A 158 -30.24 -0.27 -13.89
N LEU A 159 -29.43 0.77 -13.96
CA LEU A 159 -28.03 0.69 -14.35
C LEU A 159 -27.18 1.24 -13.21
N ILE A 160 -26.17 0.47 -12.81
CA ILE A 160 -25.13 0.91 -11.87
C ILE A 160 -23.87 1.07 -12.71
N VAL A 161 -23.20 2.21 -12.59
CA VAL A 161 -22.00 2.52 -13.38
C VAL A 161 -20.80 2.66 -12.44
N THR A 162 -19.87 1.72 -12.54
CA THR A 162 -18.63 1.67 -11.73
C THR A 162 -17.39 1.51 -12.63
N ALA A 163 -17.32 2.33 -13.68
CA ALA A 163 -16.36 2.19 -14.79
C ALA A 163 -14.94 2.73 -14.52
N GLY A 164 -14.59 3.03 -13.26
CA GLY A 164 -13.26 3.54 -12.89
C GLY A 164 -12.81 4.73 -13.75
N ALA A 165 -11.59 4.67 -14.28
CA ALA A 165 -11.01 5.71 -15.14
C ALA A 165 -11.82 6.00 -16.43
N TRP A 166 -12.68 5.06 -16.87
CA TRP A 166 -13.53 5.20 -18.06
C TRP A 166 -14.90 5.85 -17.75
N ILE A 167 -15.14 6.33 -16.53
CA ILE A 167 -16.46 6.80 -16.10
C ILE A 167 -17.08 7.86 -17.03
N ASN A 168 -16.28 8.82 -17.50
CA ASN A 168 -16.75 9.86 -18.41
C ASN A 168 -16.96 9.37 -19.85
N HIS A 169 -16.27 8.30 -20.29
CA HIS A 169 -16.53 7.68 -21.59
C HIS A 169 -17.90 7.00 -21.59
N VAL A 170 -18.25 6.35 -20.48
CA VAL A 170 -19.53 5.65 -20.33
C VAL A 170 -20.69 6.65 -20.16
N LEU A 171 -20.53 7.62 -19.26
CA LEU A 171 -21.58 8.59 -18.92
C LEU A 171 -21.78 9.70 -19.96
N GLY A 172 -20.78 9.97 -20.81
CA GLY A 172 -20.87 11.02 -21.83
C GLY A 172 -22.06 10.87 -22.77
N SER A 173 -22.44 9.62 -23.09
CA SER A 173 -23.60 9.32 -23.95
C SER A 173 -24.96 9.78 -23.41
N ILE A 174 -25.06 10.06 -22.10
CA ILE A 174 -26.26 10.61 -21.45
C ILE A 174 -26.07 12.06 -20.97
N GLY A 175 -25.02 12.74 -21.46
CA GLY A 175 -24.72 14.14 -21.12
C GLY A 175 -24.24 14.36 -19.68
N VAL A 176 -23.78 13.31 -19.00
CA VAL A 176 -23.25 13.41 -17.62
C VAL A 176 -21.73 13.39 -17.65
N HIS A 177 -21.12 14.34 -16.95
CA HIS A 177 -19.67 14.44 -16.78
C HIS A 177 -19.34 14.60 -15.30
N ILE A 178 -18.41 13.79 -14.81
CA ILE A 178 -17.91 13.86 -13.43
C ILE A 178 -16.54 14.55 -13.44
N PRO A 179 -16.30 15.56 -12.58
CA PRO A 179 -15.03 16.29 -12.54
C PRO A 179 -13.93 15.46 -11.87
N VAL A 180 -13.46 14.42 -12.57
CA VAL A 180 -12.35 13.55 -12.15
C VAL A 180 -11.24 13.60 -13.20
N TYR A 181 -10.00 13.53 -12.73
CA TYR A 181 -8.83 13.32 -13.56
C TYR A 181 -8.20 11.97 -13.22
N VAL A 182 -7.48 11.40 -14.18
CA VAL A 182 -6.83 10.10 -14.05
C VAL A 182 -5.32 10.33 -13.99
N THR A 183 -4.64 9.67 -13.06
CA THR A 183 -3.17 9.70 -12.97
C THR A 183 -2.60 8.33 -13.29
N GLN A 184 -1.43 8.30 -13.94
CA GLN A 184 -0.69 7.06 -14.18
C GLN A 184 0.23 6.78 -12.98
N GLU A 185 -0.27 5.98 -12.04
CA GLU A 185 0.50 5.59 -10.86
C GLU A 185 1.43 4.39 -11.14
N GLN A 186 2.61 4.42 -10.53
CA GLN A 186 3.62 3.36 -10.64
C GLN A 186 3.99 2.82 -9.27
N VAL A 187 4.18 1.52 -9.20
CA VAL A 187 4.67 0.80 -8.02
C VAL A 187 5.88 -0.02 -8.42
N THR A 188 6.84 -0.12 -7.51
CA THR A 188 8.09 -0.86 -7.72
C THR A 188 8.21 -1.97 -6.68
N TYR A 189 8.64 -3.15 -7.13
CA TYR A 189 8.92 -4.29 -6.26
C TYR A 189 10.41 -4.41 -6.02
N PHE A 190 10.81 -4.40 -4.75
CA PHE A 190 12.22 -4.47 -4.34
C PHE A 190 12.53 -5.88 -3.85
N ALA A 191 13.41 -6.57 -4.57
CA ALA A 191 13.93 -7.86 -4.16
C ALA A 191 14.88 -7.70 -2.95
N THR A 192 14.93 -8.72 -2.09
CA THR A 192 15.79 -8.72 -0.91
C THR A 192 16.27 -10.15 -0.63
N PRO A 193 17.54 -10.35 -0.23
CA PRO A 193 18.00 -11.65 0.25
C PRO A 193 17.38 -12.03 1.61
N ASN A 194 16.80 -11.07 2.34
CA ASN A 194 16.21 -11.27 3.67
C ASN A 194 14.69 -11.54 3.60
N VAL A 195 14.24 -12.35 2.62
CA VAL A 195 12.82 -12.61 2.30
C VAL A 195 11.95 -12.86 3.54
N LYS A 196 12.44 -13.67 4.49
CA LYS A 196 11.71 -14.05 5.71
C LYS A 196 11.28 -12.84 6.57
N ASP A 197 12.03 -11.74 6.49
CA ASP A 197 11.80 -10.55 7.32
C ASP A 197 10.79 -9.60 6.68
N PHE A 198 10.48 -9.75 5.39
CA PHE A 198 9.50 -8.92 4.67
C PHE A 198 8.17 -9.65 4.42
N THR A 199 7.91 -10.72 5.18
CA THR A 199 6.64 -11.45 5.13
C THR A 199 5.51 -10.68 5.80
N LYS A 200 4.26 -11.01 5.45
CA LYS A 200 3.03 -10.43 6.02
C LYS A 200 2.96 -10.49 7.55
N ALA A 201 3.65 -11.44 8.18
CA ALA A 201 3.67 -11.61 9.63
C ALA A 201 4.72 -10.73 10.34
N LYS A 202 5.74 -10.24 9.62
CA LYS A 202 6.88 -9.53 10.22
C LYS A 202 7.06 -8.10 9.72
N TYR A 203 6.38 -7.71 8.65
CA TYR A 203 6.51 -6.40 8.06
C TYR A 203 5.13 -5.80 7.75
N PRO A 204 4.81 -4.62 8.29
CA PRO A 204 3.49 -4.05 8.19
C PRO A 204 3.30 -3.36 6.83
N ILE A 205 2.05 -3.05 6.49
CA ILE A 205 1.81 -1.98 5.54
C ILE A 205 2.23 -0.65 6.17
N TRP A 206 2.65 0.30 5.35
CA TRP A 206 3.03 1.60 5.88
C TRP A 206 2.80 2.71 4.87
N ILE A 207 2.62 3.92 5.40
CA ILE A 207 2.61 5.16 4.64
C ILE A 207 3.53 6.14 5.38
N TYR A 208 4.46 6.73 4.63
CA TYR A 208 5.30 7.84 5.06
C TYR A 208 4.77 9.13 4.46
N HIS A 209 4.43 10.08 5.33
CA HIS A 209 4.00 11.41 4.92
C HIS A 209 5.19 12.34 4.83
N SER A 210 5.35 12.99 3.68
CA SER A 210 6.36 14.02 3.47
C SER A 210 5.72 15.29 2.88
N PRO A 211 6.40 16.45 2.92
CA PRO A 211 5.83 17.70 2.41
C PRO A 211 5.43 17.68 0.93
N LYS A 212 6.06 16.81 0.13
CA LYS A 212 5.84 16.78 -1.33
C LYS A 212 5.04 15.56 -1.79
N TYR A 213 5.33 14.39 -1.23
CA TYR A 213 4.71 13.14 -1.65
C TYR A 213 4.46 12.23 -0.45
N ASP A 214 3.37 11.49 -0.50
CA ASP A 214 3.17 10.35 0.38
C ASP A 214 3.77 9.11 -0.29
N PHE A 215 4.48 8.31 0.50
CA PHE A 215 5.04 7.04 0.06
C PHE A 215 4.31 5.93 0.78
N TYR A 216 4.03 4.83 0.10
CA TYR A 216 3.42 3.68 0.73
C TYR A 216 4.17 2.40 0.40
N GLY A 217 4.13 1.45 1.33
CA GLY A 217 4.69 0.13 1.12
C GLY A 217 3.86 -0.98 1.72
N MET A 218 4.17 -2.21 1.31
CA MET A 218 3.55 -3.41 1.82
C MET A 218 4.52 -4.59 1.78
N PRO A 219 4.33 -5.59 2.66
CA PRO A 219 5.12 -6.81 2.67
C PRO A 219 5.01 -7.58 1.36
N MET A 220 5.90 -8.57 1.24
CA MET A 220 5.90 -9.52 0.13
C MET A 220 4.57 -10.26 0.04
N HIS A 221 3.90 -10.06 -1.10
CA HIS A 221 2.62 -10.67 -1.43
C HIS A 221 2.49 -10.74 -2.96
N GLY A 222 2.19 -11.92 -3.49
CA GLY A 222 2.06 -12.18 -4.93
C GLY A 222 3.37 -12.15 -5.73
N ASN A 223 4.41 -11.45 -5.26
CA ASN A 223 5.70 -11.29 -5.92
C ASN A 223 6.88 -11.51 -4.95
N SER A 224 8.09 -11.72 -5.50
CA SER A 224 9.33 -11.96 -4.77
C SER A 224 9.99 -10.70 -4.17
N GLY A 225 9.23 -9.61 -3.99
CA GLY A 225 9.74 -8.36 -3.43
C GLY A 225 8.69 -7.56 -2.66
N SER A 226 9.17 -6.66 -1.80
CA SER A 226 8.32 -5.68 -1.11
C SER A 226 7.86 -4.63 -2.11
N LYS A 227 6.57 -4.30 -2.13
CA LYS A 227 6.03 -3.26 -3.00
C LYS A 227 6.15 -1.91 -2.34
N ILE A 228 6.59 -0.90 -3.09
CA ILE A 228 6.61 0.50 -2.68
C ILE A 228 6.05 1.36 -3.82
N GLY A 229 5.28 2.38 -3.49
CA GLY A 229 4.73 3.34 -4.45
C GLY A 229 4.76 4.76 -3.89
N ILE A 230 4.58 5.72 -4.81
CA ILE A 230 4.34 7.12 -4.49
C ILE A 230 2.84 7.36 -4.70
N ASP A 231 2.15 7.91 -3.71
CA ASP A 231 0.73 8.19 -3.80
C ASP A 231 0.47 9.48 -4.62
N ALA A 232 -0.55 9.42 -5.48
CA ALA A 232 -0.98 10.51 -6.36
C ALA A 232 0.18 11.24 -7.08
N GLY A 233 1.27 10.52 -7.34
CA GLY A 233 2.48 11.11 -7.85
C GLY A 233 2.45 11.22 -9.36
N GLY A 234 1.68 10.36 -10.03
CA GLY A 234 1.69 10.11 -11.47
C GLY A 234 1.37 11.31 -12.35
N PRO A 235 1.82 11.34 -13.62
CA PRO A 235 1.33 12.34 -14.57
C PRO A 235 -0.17 12.16 -14.79
N VAL A 236 -0.86 13.27 -15.07
CA VAL A 236 -2.26 13.24 -15.50
C VAL A 236 -2.33 12.67 -16.91
N VAL A 237 -3.16 11.65 -17.09
CA VAL A 237 -3.37 10.93 -18.35
C VAL A 237 -4.88 10.74 -18.60
N SER A 238 -5.22 10.24 -19.78
CA SER A 238 -6.52 9.64 -20.03
C SER A 238 -6.36 8.12 -20.15
N VAL A 239 -7.48 7.42 -20.23
CA VAL A 239 -7.50 5.98 -20.52
C VAL A 239 -6.87 5.63 -21.88
N ASP A 240 -6.81 6.60 -22.79
CA ASP A 240 -6.25 6.44 -24.13
C ASP A 240 -4.78 6.88 -24.23
N THR A 241 -4.33 7.80 -23.35
CA THR A 241 -2.95 8.31 -23.38
C THR A 241 -2.02 7.63 -22.37
N ARG A 242 -2.56 6.86 -21.43
CA ARG A 242 -1.73 6.05 -20.51
C ARG A 242 -0.93 5.01 -21.30
N ASN A 243 0.28 4.72 -20.83
CA ASN A 243 1.13 3.66 -21.37
C ASN A 243 1.55 2.69 -20.27
N TYR A 244 2.33 1.67 -20.65
CA TYR A 244 2.86 0.66 -19.72
C TYR A 244 4.38 0.71 -19.63
N GLU A 245 4.98 1.79 -20.14
CA GLU A 245 6.41 2.01 -20.04
C GLU A 245 6.75 2.48 -18.64
N PRO A 246 7.68 1.83 -17.93
CA PRO A 246 8.11 2.27 -16.62
C PRO A 246 8.71 3.69 -16.66
N ASP A 247 8.21 4.57 -15.80
CA ASP A 247 8.80 5.88 -15.55
C ASP A 247 10.11 5.69 -14.77
N LYS A 248 11.22 5.88 -15.49
CA LYS A 248 12.58 5.76 -14.93
C LYS A 248 12.80 6.70 -13.76
N THR A 249 12.21 7.89 -13.75
CA THR A 249 12.37 8.84 -12.65
C THR A 249 11.73 8.31 -11.38
N ARG A 250 10.60 7.59 -11.48
CA ARG A 250 9.91 6.97 -10.32
C ARG A 250 10.57 5.69 -9.88
N GLU A 251 11.05 4.88 -10.83
CA GLU A 251 11.89 3.73 -10.53
C GLU A 251 13.14 4.18 -9.76
N GLN A 252 13.76 5.26 -10.23
CA GLN A 252 14.93 5.85 -9.61
C GLN A 252 14.62 6.70 -8.39
N ALA A 253 13.38 7.12 -8.11
CA ALA A 253 13.08 7.90 -6.89
C ALA A 253 13.52 7.16 -5.62
N PHE A 254 13.49 5.82 -5.67
CA PHE A 254 14.00 4.95 -4.62
C PHE A 254 15.48 4.55 -4.81
N ALA A 255 15.96 4.43 -6.06
CA ALA A 255 17.39 4.25 -6.35
C ALA A 255 18.22 5.51 -6.05
N SER A 256 17.58 6.68 -5.97
CA SER A 256 18.19 7.98 -5.73
C SER A 256 18.86 8.04 -4.38
N LEU A 257 18.42 7.27 -3.38
CA LEU A 257 19.13 7.16 -2.11
C LEU A 257 20.48 6.45 -2.29
N LEU A 258 20.50 5.31 -2.99
CA LEU A 258 21.73 4.58 -3.30
C LEU A 258 22.64 5.40 -4.22
N GLY A 259 22.08 6.02 -5.27
CA GLY A 259 22.79 6.91 -6.18
C GLY A 259 23.36 8.13 -5.45
N LYS A 260 22.58 8.78 -4.58
CA LYS A 260 23.02 9.90 -3.74
C LYS A 260 24.12 9.49 -2.78
N ILE A 261 23.98 8.33 -2.12
CA ILE A 261 25.04 7.78 -1.27
C ILE A 261 26.33 7.57 -2.08
N LEU A 262 26.24 6.93 -3.25
CA LEU A 262 27.40 6.68 -4.11
C LEU A 262 28.00 7.97 -4.68
N SER A 263 27.18 8.96 -5.05
CA SER A 263 27.63 10.26 -5.54
C SER A 263 28.26 11.12 -4.45
N GLU A 264 27.65 11.21 -3.26
CA GLU A 264 28.24 11.88 -2.08
C GLU A 264 29.58 11.20 -1.72
N MET A 265 29.64 9.86 -1.78
CA MET A 265 30.89 9.13 -1.58
C MET A 265 31.93 9.41 -2.67
N ALA A 266 31.54 9.52 -3.94
CA ALA A 266 32.46 9.78 -5.05
C ALA A 266 32.97 11.22 -5.10
N ILE A 267 32.14 12.19 -4.70
CA ILE A 267 32.45 13.63 -4.77
C ILE A 267 33.10 14.11 -3.46
N ASP A 268 32.50 13.76 -2.32
CA ASP A 268 32.85 14.31 -1.02
C ASP A 268 33.62 13.31 -0.13
N GLY A 269 33.78 12.05 -0.58
CA GLY A 269 34.45 10.99 0.17
C GLY A 269 33.70 10.51 1.42
N LYS A 270 32.51 11.07 1.67
CA LYS A 270 31.69 10.79 2.85
C LYS A 270 30.22 11.03 2.51
N THR A 271 29.35 10.32 3.23
CA THR A 271 27.91 10.56 3.18
C THR A 271 27.38 10.70 4.60
N LYS A 272 26.26 11.41 4.75
CA LYS A 272 25.55 11.50 6.04
C LYS A 272 24.82 10.20 6.42
N TYR A 273 24.68 9.27 5.47
CA TYR A 273 24.06 7.97 5.71
C TYR A 273 25.10 7.00 6.28
N ASP A 274 24.72 6.20 7.27
CA ASP A 274 25.61 5.21 7.85
C ASP A 274 25.86 4.06 6.87
N ILE A 275 26.96 4.16 6.14
CA ILE A 275 27.44 3.12 5.21
C ILE A 275 28.49 2.21 5.84
N SER A 276 28.72 2.30 7.17
CA SER A 276 29.74 1.49 7.86
C SER A 276 29.59 -0.01 7.61
N LYS A 277 28.35 -0.47 7.40
CA LYS A 277 28.02 -1.86 7.06
C LYS A 277 28.53 -2.31 5.68
N PHE A 278 28.89 -1.39 4.79
CA PHE A 278 29.41 -1.65 3.44
C PHE A 278 30.92 -1.40 3.31
N ASN A 279 31.59 -0.99 4.40
CA ASN A 279 33.04 -0.80 4.41
C ASN A 279 33.75 -2.17 4.27
N ILE A 280 34.75 -2.23 3.38
CA ILE A 280 35.59 -3.43 3.18
C ILE A 280 36.42 -3.76 4.42
N ASP A 281 36.71 -2.77 5.26
CA ASP A 281 37.50 -2.91 6.47
C ASP A 281 36.70 -3.32 7.71
N ARG A 282 35.39 -3.58 7.56
CA ARG A 282 34.53 -3.97 8.68
C ARG A 282 35.04 -5.25 9.34
N GLU A 283 34.91 -5.36 10.67
CA GLU A 283 35.41 -6.53 11.42
C GLU A 283 34.90 -7.87 10.85
N ALA A 284 33.68 -7.91 10.30
CA ALA A 284 33.13 -9.11 9.66
C ALA A 284 33.93 -9.61 8.43
N ILE A 285 34.82 -8.80 7.89
CA ILE A 285 35.71 -9.11 6.76
C ILE A 285 37.17 -9.16 7.22
N THR A 286 37.58 -8.26 8.13
CA THR A 286 38.99 -8.07 8.51
C THR A 286 39.42 -8.80 9.77
N ASN A 287 38.48 -9.16 10.64
CA ASN A 287 38.76 -9.86 11.90
C ASN A 287 38.34 -11.34 11.75
N PRO A 288 39.30 -12.28 11.66
CA PRO A 288 39.00 -13.71 11.50
C PRO A 288 38.29 -14.33 12.71
N ASP A 289 38.34 -13.67 13.87
CA ASP A 289 37.64 -14.09 15.09
C ASP A 289 36.27 -13.42 15.24
N TRP A 290 35.82 -12.66 14.24
CA TRP A 290 34.53 -11.98 14.28
C TRP A 290 33.37 -12.98 14.24
N THR A 291 32.61 -13.05 15.33
CA THR A 291 31.37 -13.82 15.40
C THR A 291 30.16 -12.94 15.03
N PRO A 292 29.34 -13.34 14.05
CA PRO A 292 28.12 -12.62 13.69
C PRO A 292 27.19 -12.48 14.90
N THR A 293 26.79 -11.26 15.23
CA THR A 293 25.88 -10.99 16.37
C THR A 293 24.40 -11.14 16.00
N LEU A 294 24.10 -11.70 14.83
CA LEU A 294 22.73 -11.95 14.37
C LEU A 294 22.28 -13.34 14.85
N TYR A 295 21.71 -13.41 16.05
CA TYR A 295 21.13 -14.66 16.57
C TYR A 295 19.74 -14.88 15.96
N MET A 296 19.61 -15.82 15.03
CA MET A 296 18.33 -16.49 14.79
C MET A 296 18.09 -17.43 15.97
N GLY A 297 17.03 -17.18 16.74
CA GLY A 297 16.88 -17.68 18.10
C GLY A 297 16.93 -19.20 18.28
N THR A 298 17.48 -19.61 19.41
CA THR A 298 16.90 -20.59 20.36
C THR A 298 17.42 -20.22 21.76
N GLY A 299 16.58 -20.37 22.79
CA GLY A 299 16.82 -19.83 24.13
C GLY A 299 18.13 -20.31 24.77
N GLY A 300 18.96 -19.35 25.20
CA GLY A 300 20.17 -19.59 25.98
C GLY A 300 20.65 -18.27 26.59
N LYS A 301 20.94 -18.27 27.90
CA LYS A 301 21.30 -17.07 28.68
C LYS A 301 22.52 -16.35 28.09
N VAL A 302 22.41 -15.04 27.94
CA VAL A 302 23.48 -14.11 27.58
C VAL A 302 24.56 -14.10 28.67
N PRO A 303 25.85 -14.34 28.36
CA PRO A 303 26.93 -14.03 29.28
C PRO A 303 27.27 -12.54 29.18
N THR A 304 27.15 -11.82 30.29
CA THR A 304 27.65 -10.44 30.41
C THR A 304 29.17 -10.48 30.56
N LYS A 305 29.90 -10.06 29.52
CA LYS A 305 31.35 -9.83 29.63
C LYS A 305 31.61 -8.41 30.14
N LYS A 306 32.27 -8.36 31.29
CA LYS A 306 32.70 -7.15 32.02
C LYS A 306 33.56 -6.23 31.16
N SER A 307 33.38 -4.93 31.34
CA SER A 307 34.27 -3.89 30.83
C SER A 307 35.68 -4.07 31.39
N SER A 308 36.68 -4.17 30.51
CA SER A 308 38.08 -3.91 30.84
C SER A 308 38.53 -2.65 30.12
N THR A 309 38.79 -1.63 30.92
CA THR A 309 39.53 -0.42 30.61
C THR A 309 40.99 -0.71 30.25
N SER A 310 41.51 -0.07 29.20
CA SER A 310 42.91 0.39 29.05
C SER A 310 42.92 1.40 27.89
N LYS A 311 43.14 2.71 28.07
CA LYS A 311 44.46 3.39 28.12
C LYS A 311 45.44 2.74 27.14
N LEU A 312 45.92 3.36 26.06
CA LEU A 312 46.24 4.76 25.76
C LEU A 312 45.70 5.18 24.39
#